data_AF-A0A935QBF4-F1
#
_entry.id   AF-A0A935QBF4-F1
#
_cell.length_a   1.000
_cell.length_b   1.000
_cell.length_c   1.000
_cell.angle_alpha   90.00
_cell.angle_beta   90.00
_cell.angle_gamma   90.00
#
_symmetry.space_group_name_H-M   'P 1'
#
loop_
_entity.id
_entity.type
_entity.pdbx_description
1 polymer ?
#
loop_
_entity_poly.entity_id
_entity_poly.type
_entity_poly.pdbx_seq_one_letter_code
_entity_poly.pdbx_strand_id
1 'polypeptide(L)'
;MISERLKWVLLLPTFEIKNMGTTPIVVENSWASCGCTTPEKIVDPIMPGSTAQLKVQYNAAAVSPFTKDVYVQFTGIAQPKLYR
;
A
#
# COMPACT_ATOMS: atom_id res chain seq x y z
N MET A 1 15.57 23.02 -19.21
CA MET A 1 14.33 23.44 -18.53
C MET A 1 13.26 23.36 -19.61
N ILE A 2 12.54 22.26 -19.80
CA ILE A 2 11.39 21.80 -19.01
C ILE A 2 11.24 20.31 -19.36
N SER A 3 11.86 19.42 -18.57
CA SER A 3 11.50 18.01 -18.57
C SER A 3 10.37 17.89 -17.56
N GLU A 4 9.19 18.36 -17.93
CA GLU A 4 7.96 17.92 -17.30
C GLU A 4 7.82 16.44 -17.64
N ARG A 5 8.49 15.61 -16.82
CA ARG A 5 8.07 14.25 -16.58
C ARG A 5 6.64 14.38 -16.09
N LEU A 6 5.70 14.39 -17.02
CA LEU A 6 4.40 13.79 -16.85
C LEU A 6 4.70 12.36 -16.37
N LYS A 7 4.97 12.22 -15.07
CA LYS A 7 4.65 11.02 -14.34
C LYS A 7 3.17 10.90 -14.62
N TRP A 8 2.84 9.95 -15.49
CA TRP A 8 1.52 9.40 -15.59
C TRP A 8 1.11 9.05 -14.16
N VAL A 9 0.48 9.99 -13.45
CA VAL A 9 -0.25 9.71 -12.22
C VAL A 9 -1.47 9.00 -12.74
N LEU A 10 -1.30 7.73 -13.09
CA LEU A 10 -2.38 6.77 -13.00
C LEU A 10 -3.04 7.08 -11.66
N LEU A 11 -4.35 7.37 -11.66
CA LEU A 11 -5.14 7.60 -10.47
C LEU A 11 -5.24 6.28 -9.70
N LEU A 12 -4.09 5.84 -9.19
CA LEU A 12 -3.96 4.62 -8.43
C LEU A 12 -4.59 4.89 -7.07
N PRO A 13 -5.48 4.01 -6.60
CA PRO A 13 -5.98 4.11 -5.25
C PRO A 13 -4.81 4.06 -4.25
N THR A 14 -4.86 4.95 -3.26
CA THR A 14 -3.88 5.02 -2.18
C THR A 14 -4.57 4.86 -0.84
N PHE A 15 -4.03 4.01 0.02
CA PHE A 15 -4.42 3.93 1.42
C PHE A 15 -3.44 4.73 2.27
N GLU A 16 -3.98 5.48 3.23
CA GLU A 16 -3.16 6.20 4.21
C GLU A 16 -2.87 5.31 5.42
N ILE A 17 -1.60 5.20 5.80
CA ILE A 17 -1.14 4.45 6.97
C ILE A 17 -0.49 5.43 7.94
N LYS A 18 -1.18 5.73 9.03
CA LYS A 18 -0.65 6.56 10.11
C LYS A 18 -0.12 5.70 11.25
N ASN A 19 1.13 5.93 11.65
CA ASN A 19 1.68 5.30 12.85
C ASN A 19 1.22 6.08 14.10
N MET A 20 0.30 5.49 14.86
CA MET A 20 -0.20 6.05 16.13
C MET A 20 0.56 5.54 17.37
N GLY A 21 1.59 4.72 17.19
CA GLY A 21 2.44 4.20 18.25
C GLY A 21 3.58 5.16 18.64
N THR A 22 4.45 4.69 19.53
CA THR A 22 5.60 5.43 20.04
C THR A 22 6.94 4.98 19.43
N THR A 23 6.93 3.90 18.64
CA THR A 23 8.11 3.35 17.95
C THR A 23 7.90 3.33 16.44
N PRO A 24 8.99 3.35 15.63
CA PRO A 24 8.89 3.17 14.19
C PRO A 24 8.25 1.81 13.85
N ILE A 25 7.37 1.79 12.84
CA ILE A 25 6.80 0.55 12.31
C ILE A 25 7.33 0.30 10.90
N VAL A 26 7.60 -0.95 10.57
CA VAL A 26 8.05 -1.38 9.24
C VAL A 26 6.97 -2.25 8.63
N VAL A 27 6.71 -2.07 7.34
CA VAL A 27 5.87 -2.97 6.55
C VAL A 27 6.71 -4.18 6.15
N GLU A 28 6.44 -5.34 6.74
CA GLU A 28 7.14 -6.59 6.44
C GLU A 28 6.68 -7.19 5.12
N ASN A 29 5.36 -7.15 4.91
CA ASN A 29 4.74 -7.70 3.72
C ASN A 29 3.43 -6.97 3.40
N SER A 30 3.09 -6.92 2.12
CA SER A 30 1.77 -6.48 1.66
C SER A 30 1.34 -7.36 0.49
N TRP A 31 0.08 -7.79 0.50
CA TRP A 31 -0.49 -8.63 -0.56
C TRP A 31 -1.97 -8.34 -0.75
N ALA A 32 -2.51 -8.73 -1.89
CA ALA A 32 -3.94 -8.67 -2.16
C ALA A 32 -4.56 -10.06 -2.21
N SER A 33 -5.87 -10.14 -2.01
CA SER A 33 -6.62 -11.40 -2.15
C SER A 33 -6.82 -11.84 -3.61
N CYS A 34 -6.73 -10.91 -4.57
CA CYS A 34 -6.86 -11.15 -6.00
C CYS A 34 -5.59 -10.73 -6.74
N GLY A 35 -5.14 -11.54 -7.71
CA GLY A 35 -3.99 -11.21 -8.57
C GLY A 35 -4.22 -9.99 -9.49
N CYS A 36 -5.45 -9.47 -9.54
CA CYS A 36 -5.82 -8.23 -10.19
C CYS A 36 -5.39 -6.98 -9.40
N THR A 37 -4.99 -7.12 -8.14
CA THR A 37 -4.64 -6.02 -7.24
C THR A 37 -3.20 -6.23 -6.75
N THR A 38 -2.37 -5.20 -6.79
CA THR A 38 -0.96 -5.28 -6.38
C THR A 38 -0.60 -4.07 -5.54
N PRO A 39 -0.35 -4.24 -4.22
CA PRO A 39 0.16 -3.16 -3.40
C PRO A 39 1.62 -2.85 -3.73
N GLU A 40 1.99 -1.57 -3.75
CA GLU A 40 3.37 -1.11 -3.85
C GLU A 40 4.08 -1.33 -2.52
N LYS A 41 5.36 -1.70 -2.57
CA LYS A 41 6.17 -1.90 -1.37
C LYS A 41 6.51 -0.56 -0.73
N ILE A 42 6.22 -0.42 0.56
CA ILE A 42 6.74 0.66 1.41
C ILE A 42 8.08 0.18 1.98
N VAL A 43 9.18 0.86 1.65
CA VAL A 43 10.54 0.44 2.06
C VAL A 43 10.96 1.16 3.34
N ASP A 44 10.54 2.41 3.50
CA ASP A 44 10.95 3.24 4.63
C ASP A 44 10.10 2.95 5.88
N PRO A 45 10.70 2.94 7.08
CA PRO A 45 9.95 2.87 8.32
C PRO A 45 8.99 4.06 8.48
N ILE A 46 7.79 3.79 8.98
CA ILE A 46 6.80 4.82 9.29
C ILE A 46 7.07 5.28 10.73
N MET A 47 7.63 6.47 10.88
CA MET A 47 7.97 7.05 12.18
C MET A 47 6.71 7.35 13.03
N PRO A 48 6.82 7.38 14.37
CA PRO A 48 5.72 7.78 15.26
C PRO A 48 5.06 9.09 14.83
N GLY A 49 3.73 9.11 14.75
CA GLY A 49 2.93 10.26 14.33
C GLY A 49 2.96 10.56 12.83
N SER A 50 3.83 9.90 12.06
CA SER A 50 3.96 10.10 10.62
C SER A 50 2.98 9.21 9.83
N THR A 51 2.80 9.59 8.57
CA THR A 51 1.92 8.93 7.62
C THR A 51 2.74 8.41 6.43
N ALA A 52 2.43 7.20 5.97
CA ALA A 52 2.87 6.67 4.68
C ALA A 52 1.67 6.40 3.76
N GLN A 53 1.91 6.41 2.46
CA GLN A 53 0.91 6.06 1.46
C GLN A 53 1.20 4.66 0.89
N LEU A 54 0.23 3.77 1.00
CA LEU A 54 0.23 2.50 0.32
C LEU A 54 -0.49 2.66 -1.01
N LYS A 55 0.28 2.75 -2.10
CA LYS A 55 -0.28 2.78 -3.45
C LYS A 55 -0.69 1.38 -3.86
N VAL A 56 -1.82 1.27 -4.54
CA VAL A 56 -2.34 0.00 -5.02
C VAL A 56 -2.58 0.10 -6.51
N GLN A 57 -1.94 -0.81 -7.25
CA GLN A 57 -2.15 -0.98 -8.68
C GLN A 57 -3.28 -1.98 -8.90
N TYR A 58 -4.10 -1.70 -9.90
CA TYR A 58 -5.22 -2.56 -10.26
C TYR A 58 -5.20 -2.85 -11.76
N ASN A 59 -5.28 -4.13 -12.10
CA ASN A 59 -5.34 -4.62 -13.46
C ASN A 59 -6.77 -5.10 -13.78
N ALA A 60 -7.54 -4.22 -14.41
CA ALA A 60 -8.92 -4.48 -14.81
C ALA A 60 -9.08 -5.51 -15.94
N ALA A 61 -7.99 -5.91 -16.61
CA ALA A 61 -8.02 -6.91 -17.67
C ALA A 61 -8.05 -8.35 -17.14
N ALA A 62 -7.90 -8.56 -15.82
CA ALA A 62 -7.96 -9.88 -15.20
C ALA A 62 -9.41 -10.42 -15.14
N VAL A 63 -9.62 -11.66 -15.56
CA VAL A 63 -10.94 -12.32 -15.71
C VAL A 63 -11.46 -12.93 -14.38
N SER A 64 -10.98 -12.44 -13.23
CA SER A 64 -11.27 -12.99 -11.89
C SER A 64 -12.25 -12.09 -11.11
N PRO A 65 -13.03 -12.60 -10.14
CA PRO A 65 -13.81 -11.76 -9.24
C PRO A 65 -12.97 -10.62 -8.65
N PHE A 66 -13.46 -9.40 -8.77
CA PHE A 66 -12.73 -8.21 -8.35
C PHE A 66 -12.90 -7.98 -6.85
N THR A 67 -11.92 -8.44 -6.07
CA THR A 67 -11.80 -8.11 -4.64
C THR A 67 -10.75 -7.02 -4.45
N LYS A 68 -11.05 -6.05 -3.57
CA LYS A 68 -10.16 -4.92 -3.25
C LYS A 68 -9.40 -5.11 -1.94
N ASP A 69 -9.48 -6.30 -1.35
CA ASP A 69 -8.89 -6.59 -0.05
C ASP A 69 -7.36 -6.64 -0.18
N VAL A 70 -6.70 -5.73 0.53
CA VAL A 70 -5.25 -5.63 0.66
C VAL A 70 -4.88 -5.83 2.11
N TYR A 71 -3.94 -6.73 2.36
CA TYR A 71 -3.42 -7.03 3.68
C TYR A 71 -2.03 -6.45 3.82
N VAL A 72 -1.74 -5.87 4.98
CA VAL A 72 -0.43 -5.32 5.34
C VAL A 72 0.01 -5.92 6.66
N GLN A 73 1.15 -6.57 6.65
CA GLN A 73 1.82 -7.13 7.81
C GLN A 73 2.89 -6.16 8.29
N PHE A 74 2.84 -5.81 9.58
CA PHE A 74 3.80 -4.90 10.19
C PHE A 74 4.67 -5.63 11.20
N THR A 75 5.91 -5.18 11.35
CA THR A 75 6.84 -5.75 12.33
C THR A 75 6.28 -5.68 13.74
N GLY A 76 6.28 -6.84 14.42
CA GLY A 76 5.78 -6.97 15.79
C GLY A 76 4.25 -7.03 15.92
N ILE A 77 3.48 -6.98 14.82
CA ILE A 77 2.01 -7.10 14.86
C ILE A 77 1.61 -8.46 14.28
N ALA A 78 1.21 -9.41 15.14
CA ALA A 78 0.96 -10.80 14.69
C ALA A 78 -0.18 -10.95 13.66
N GLN A 79 -1.13 -10.02 13.62
CA GLN A 79 -2.29 -10.08 12.72
C GLN A 79 -2.16 -9.04 11.61
N PRO A 80 -2.25 -9.43 10.32
CA PRO A 80 -2.22 -8.50 9.21
C PRO A 80 -3.39 -7.53 9.27
N LYS A 81 -3.15 -6.27 8.93
CA LYS A 81 -4.19 -5.25 8.81
C LYS A 81 -4.83 -5.33 7.43
N LEU A 82 -6.16 -5.45 7.39
CA LEU A 82 -6.95 -5.38 6.17
C LEU A 82 -7.29 -3.93 5.80
N TYR A 83 -7.13 -3.62 4.51
CA TYR A 83 -7.53 -2.40 3.82
C TYR A 83 -8.48 -2.79 2.68
N ARG A 84 -9.62 -2.09 2.54
CA ARG A 84 -10.67 -2.36 1.54
C ARG A 84 -11.21 -1.06 0.97
#